data_AF-A0A164LAH3-F1
#
_entry.id   AF-A0A164LAH3-F1
#
_cell.length_a   1.000
_cell.length_b   1.000
_cell.length_c   1.000
_cell.angle_alpha   90.00
_cell.angle_beta   90.00
_cell.angle_gamma   90.00
#
_symmetry.space_group_name_H-M   'P 1'
#
loop_
_entity.id
_entity.type
_entity.pdbx_description
1 polymer ?
#
loop_
_entity_poly.entity_id
_entity_poly.type
_entity_poly.pdbx_seq_one_letter_code
_entity_poly.pdbx_strand_id
1 'polypeptide(L)'
;MADKWEIGLGVPKLVVHIKKYSGLVWQFRWAAGNYPPGCELYLLVGSGASPVRWPFTIQEDLATLTVKQAVAAAIPDRSPVYLMFKANAAAEPDNLAAGQVKAWK
;
A
#
# COMPACT_ATOMS: atom_id res chain seq x y z
N MET A 1 -8.99 -4.96 -28.91
CA MET A 1 -9.21 -4.82 -27.46
C MET A 1 -7.83 -4.71 -26.86
N ALA A 2 -7.41 -3.50 -26.48
CA ALA A 2 -6.01 -3.25 -26.12
C ALA A 2 -5.75 -3.68 -24.67
N ASP A 3 -4.79 -4.59 -24.51
CA ASP A 3 -4.31 -5.14 -23.25
C ASP A 3 -3.94 -4.06 -22.24
N LYS A 4 -4.62 -4.13 -21.10
CA LYS A 4 -4.34 -3.38 -19.88
C LYS A 4 -3.02 -3.91 -19.30
N TRP A 5 -1.95 -3.13 -19.44
CA TRP A 5 -0.75 -3.18 -18.59
C TRP A 5 0.06 -4.49 -18.61
N GLU A 6 0.70 -4.81 -19.74
CA GLU A 6 1.89 -5.67 -19.70
C GLU A 6 3.10 -4.86 -19.21
N ILE A 7 3.18 -4.68 -17.88
CA ILE A 7 4.45 -4.43 -17.19
C ILE A 7 4.84 -5.77 -16.56
N GLY A 8 5.92 -6.38 -17.06
CA GLY A 8 6.44 -7.70 -16.67
C GLY A 8 6.96 -7.82 -15.23
N LEU A 9 6.37 -7.13 -14.27
CA LEU A 9 6.51 -7.41 -12.85
C LEU A 9 5.19 -8.01 -12.40
N GLY A 10 5.18 -9.33 -12.20
CA GLY A 10 4.02 -10.03 -11.67
C GLY A 10 3.44 -9.27 -10.47
N VAL A 11 2.11 -9.21 -10.41
CA VAL A 11 1.33 -8.54 -9.36
C VAL A 11 2.06 -8.70 -8.02
N PRO A 12 2.49 -7.60 -7.36
CA PRO A 12 3.29 -7.74 -6.15
C PRO A 12 2.50 -8.55 -5.13
N LYS A 13 2.97 -9.76 -4.82
CA LYS A 13 2.38 -10.57 -3.75
C LYS A 13 2.75 -9.90 -2.42
N LEU A 14 1.81 -9.13 -1.89
CA LEU A 14 2.01 -8.34 -0.68
C LEU A 14 1.87 -9.23 0.57
N VAL A 15 2.99 -9.43 1.28
CA VAL A 15 2.96 -9.97 2.65
C VAL A 15 3.42 -8.85 3.58
N VAL A 16 2.51 -8.35 4.42
CA VAL A 16 2.84 -7.28 5.38
C VAL A 16 3.38 -7.90 6.67
N HIS A 17 4.70 -7.83 6.83
CA HIS A 17 5.37 -8.23 8.06
C HIS A 17 5.36 -7.07 9.05
N ILE A 18 4.47 -7.12 10.04
CA ILE A 18 4.46 -6.15 11.13
C ILE A 18 5.32 -6.70 12.25
N LYS A 19 6.52 -6.14 12.43
CA LYS A 19 7.30 -6.36 13.65
C LYS A 19 6.62 -5.58 14.78
N LYS A 20 6.15 -6.29 15.79
CA LYS A 20 5.44 -5.76 16.97
C LYS A 20 6.22 -4.68 17.75
N TYR A 21 7.53 -4.53 17.47
CA TYR A 21 8.47 -3.72 18.24
C TYR A 21 9.19 -2.58 17.48
N SER A 22 9.03 -2.41 16.16
CA SER A 22 9.86 -1.45 15.40
C SER A 22 9.12 -0.48 14.48
N GLY A 23 7.78 -0.47 14.50
CA GLY A 23 7.00 0.26 13.50
C GLY A 23 7.17 -0.32 12.10
N LEU A 24 6.64 0.40 11.10
CA LEU A 24 6.61 -0.05 9.71
C LEU A 24 7.11 1.07 8.79
N VAL A 25 8.19 0.83 8.06
CA VAL A 25 8.70 1.75 7.01
C VAL A 25 8.73 1.00 5.70
N TRP A 26 8.00 1.50 4.71
CA TRP A 26 7.83 0.87 3.40
C TRP A 26 8.19 1.86 2.31
N GLN A 27 8.84 1.38 1.26
CA GLN A 27 9.23 2.20 0.12
C GLN A 27 8.85 1.49 -1.17
N PHE A 28 8.22 2.22 -2.09
CA PHE A 28 7.88 1.77 -3.43
C PHE A 28 8.46 2.73 -4.45
N ARG A 29 9.33 2.22 -5.30
CA ARG A 29 9.86 2.96 -6.43
C ARG A 29 9.02 2.70 -7.68
N TRP A 30 8.66 3.76 -8.40
CA TRP A 30 7.96 3.66 -9.67
C TRP A 30 8.98 3.43 -10.79
N ALA A 31 8.87 2.28 -11.47
CA ALA A 31 9.86 1.88 -12.46
C ALA A 31 9.81 2.75 -13.74
N ALA A 32 8.68 3.39 -14.04
CA ALA A 32 8.51 4.21 -15.24
C ALA A 32 9.01 5.66 -15.05
N GLY A 33 9.79 5.94 -14.01
CA GLY A 33 10.27 7.28 -13.66
C GLY A 33 9.45 7.90 -12.53
N ASN A 34 9.10 9.17 -12.65
CA ASN A 34 8.37 9.87 -11.60
C ASN A 34 6.91 9.39 -11.52
N TYR A 35 6.38 9.38 -10.29
CA TYR A 35 4.95 9.21 -10.07
C TYR A 35 4.17 10.33 -10.78
N PRO A 36 3.01 10.03 -11.38
CA PRO A 36 2.16 11.04 -12.00
C PRO A 36 1.75 12.13 -11.00
N PRO A 37 1.66 13.41 -11.41
CA PRO A 37 1.23 14.47 -10.53
C PRO A 37 -0.20 14.24 -10.04
N GLY A 38 -0.42 14.37 -8.74
CA GLY A 38 -1.72 14.19 -8.11
C GLY A 38 -2.16 12.73 -7.94
N CYS A 39 -1.28 11.76 -8.20
CA CYS A 39 -1.56 10.37 -7.85
C CYS A 39 -1.44 10.15 -6.34
N GLU A 40 -2.12 9.12 -5.85
CA GLU A 40 -2.06 8.67 -4.47
C GLU A 40 -1.71 7.19 -4.42
N LEU A 41 -0.78 6.82 -3.56
CA LEU A 41 -0.53 5.44 -3.16
C LEU A 41 -0.86 5.31 -1.68
N TYR A 42 -1.59 4.28 -1.29
CA TYR A 42 -1.95 4.06 0.12
C TYR A 42 -2.18 2.57 0.44
N LEU A 43 -1.92 2.20 1.69
CA LEU A 43 -2.40 0.92 2.23
C LEU A 43 -3.78 1.12 2.84
N LEU A 44 -4.72 0.25 2.49
CA LEU A 44 -6.01 0.11 3.14
C LEU A 44 -5.96 -1.12 4.06
N VAL A 45 -6.16 -0.93 5.36
CA VAL A 45 -6.02 -1.98 6.37
C VAL A 45 -7.32 -2.20 7.12
N GLY A 46 -7.74 -3.46 7.23
CA GLY A 46 -8.98 -3.88 7.83
C GLY A 46 -10.08 -4.18 6.81
N SER A 47 -11.11 -4.88 7.28
CA SER A 47 -12.37 -5.14 6.55
C SER A 47 -13.54 -4.63 7.39
N GLY A 48 -14.58 -4.12 6.73
CA GLY A 48 -15.82 -3.66 7.38
C GLY A 48 -16.11 -2.18 7.12
N ALA A 49 -16.85 -1.53 8.03
CA ALA A 49 -17.40 -0.18 7.85
C ALA A 49 -16.35 0.96 7.94
N SER A 50 -15.18 0.71 8.53
CA SER A 50 -14.16 1.74 8.76
C SER A 50 -12.74 1.21 8.56
N PRO A 51 -12.33 0.90 7.32
CA PRO A 51 -10.95 0.54 7.03
C PRO A 51 -10.02 1.73 7.32
N VAL A 52 -8.82 1.43 7.81
CA VAL A 52 -7.80 2.44 8.09
C VAL A 52 -6.99 2.69 6.81
N ARG A 53 -6.87 3.97 6.41
CA ARG A 53 -6.06 4.39 5.26
C ARG A 53 -4.71 4.93 5.72
N TRP A 54 -3.63 4.37 5.20
CA TRP A 54 -2.26 4.82 5.45
C TRP A 54 -1.64 5.33 4.15
N PRO A 55 -1.55 6.66 3.95
CA PRO A 55 -1.02 7.24 2.72
C PRO A 55 0.50 7.12 2.66
N PHE A 56 1.03 6.90 1.46
CA PHE A 56 2.45 7.08 1.18
C PHE A 56 2.74 8.56 0.90
N THR A 57 3.89 9.02 1.38
CA THR A 57 4.50 10.26 0.93
C THR A 57 5.25 10.00 -0.37
N ILE A 58 4.78 10.59 -1.47
CA ILE A 58 5.40 10.45 -2.78
C ILE A 58 6.34 11.62 -3.03
N GLN A 59 7.58 11.32 -3.39
CA GLN A 59 8.61 12.26 -3.83
C GLN A 59 9.27 11.69 -5.10
N GLU A 60 9.07 12.38 -6.22
CA GLU A 60 9.59 11.98 -7.53
C GLU A 60 9.18 10.54 -7.92
N ASP A 61 10.13 9.61 -7.96
CA ASP A 61 9.97 8.21 -8.29
C ASP A 61 9.75 7.32 -7.06
N LEU A 62 9.74 7.88 -5.84
CA LEU A 62 9.73 7.13 -4.59
C LEU A 62 8.51 7.47 -3.72
N ALA A 63 7.78 6.43 -3.31
CA ALA A 63 6.69 6.51 -2.34
C ALA A 63 7.12 5.88 -1.02
N THR A 64 7.09 6.63 0.07
CA THR A 64 7.49 6.16 1.41
C THR A 64 6.31 6.20 2.37
N LEU A 65 6.06 5.10 3.09
CA LEU A 65 5.08 5.03 4.17
C LEU A 65 5.81 4.76 5.48
N THR A 66 5.52 5.59 6.48
CA THR A 66 6.01 5.40 7.85
C THR A 66 4.83 5.31 8.80
N VAL A 67 4.62 4.15 9.40
CA VAL A 67 3.58 3.92 10.40
C VAL A 67 4.24 3.77 11.78
N LYS A 68 3.82 4.62 12.72
CA LYS A 68 4.26 4.55 14.12
C LYS A 68 3.87 3.21 14.73
N GLN A 69 4.73 2.68 15.59
CA GLN A 69 4.51 1.39 16.25
C GLN A 69 3.15 1.30 16.96
N ALA A 70 2.75 2.32 17.72
CA ALA A 70 1.47 2.33 18.44
C ALA A 70 0.26 2.16 17.50
N VAL A 71 0.34 2.72 16.29
CA VAL A 71 -0.73 2.61 15.28
C VAL A 71 -0.73 1.21 14.66
N ALA A 72 0.44 0.69 14.30
CA ALA A 72 0.57 -0.65 13.73
C ALA A 72 0.17 -1.76 14.73
N ALA A 73 0.47 -1.58 16.02
CA ALA A 73 0.16 -2.53 17.08
C ALA A 73 -1.35 -2.60 17.42
N ALA A 74 -2.11 -1.56 17.07
CA ALA A 74 -3.56 -1.53 17.25
C ALA A 74 -4.32 -2.33 16.17
N ILE A 75 -3.64 -2.75 15.10
CA ILE A 75 -4.28 -3.51 14.02
C ILE A 75 -4.41 -4.98 14.43
N PRO A 76 -5.62 -5.57 14.38
CA PRO A 76 -5.82 -6.99 14.67
C PRO A 76 -5.01 -7.89 13.72
N ASP A 77 -4.53 -9.03 14.23
CA ASP A 77 -3.89 -10.06 13.40
C ASP A 77 -4.87 -10.55 12.32
N ARG A 78 -4.33 -10.91 11.14
CA ARG A 78 -5.09 -11.33 9.95
C ARG A 78 -6.04 -10.27 9.38
N SER A 79 -5.97 -9.02 9.83
CA SER A 79 -6.67 -7.91 9.18
C SER A 79 -6.28 -7.87 7.70
N PRO A 80 -7.24 -7.79 6.77
CA PRO A 80 -6.92 -7.72 5.36
C PRO A 80 -6.21 -6.41 5.05
N VAL A 81 -5.31 -6.44 4.09
CA VAL A 81 -4.55 -5.28 3.63
C VAL A 81 -4.61 -5.21 2.12
N TYR A 82 -4.83 -4.01 1.59
CA TYR A 82 -4.85 -3.74 0.17
C TYR A 82 -3.90 -2.59 -0.16
N LEU A 83 -3.01 -2.80 -1.13
CA LEU A 83 -2.22 -1.73 -1.72
C LEU A 83 -3.05 -1.10 -2.84
N MET A 84 -3.41 0.16 -2.64
CA MET A 84 -4.28 0.89 -3.55
C MET A 84 -3.49 1.99 -4.23
N PHE A 85 -3.70 2.14 -5.53
CA PHE A 85 -3.17 3.24 -6.33
C PHE A 85 -4.32 4.02 -6.95
N LYS A 86 -4.24 5.34 -6.91
CA LYS A 86 -5.21 6.24 -7.51
C LYS A 86 -4.47 7.20 -8.41
N ALA A 87 -4.73 7.14 -9.71
CA ALA A 87 -3.94 7.89 -10.70
C ALA A 87 -4.10 9.42 -10.57
N ASN A 88 -5.26 9.89 -10.15
CA ASN A 88 -5.57 11.30 -9.89
C ASN A 88 -6.85 11.42 -9.04
N ALA A 89 -7.23 12.63 -8.63
CA ALA A 89 -8.40 12.87 -7.77
C ALA A 89 -9.74 12.31 -8.31
N ALA A 90 -9.92 12.27 -9.63
CA ALA A 90 -11.13 11.82 -10.30
C ALA A 90 -11.11 10.32 -10.66
N ALA A 91 -9.93 9.68 -10.66
CA ALA A 91 -9.79 8.26 -10.97
C ALA A 91 -10.33 7.38 -9.83
N GLU A 92 -10.92 6.24 -10.17
CA GLU A 92 -11.18 5.19 -9.19
C GLU A 92 -9.87 4.56 -8.72
N PRO A 93 -9.77 4.13 -7.45
CA PRO A 93 -8.57 3.49 -6.95
C PRO A 93 -8.46 2.05 -7.42
N ASP A 94 -7.33 1.70 -8.03
CA ASP A 94 -6.97 0.35 -8.43
C ASP A 94 -6.32 -0.39 -7.26
N ASN A 95 -6.76 -1.63 -7.02
CA ASN A 95 -6.12 -2.53 -6.07
C ASN A 95 -4.94 -3.24 -6.76
N LEU A 96 -3.71 -2.85 -6.38
CA LEU A 96 -2.48 -3.40 -6.94
C LEU A 96 -2.07 -4.71 -6.27
N ALA A 97 -2.42 -4.90 -5.00
CA ALA A 97 -2.09 -6.10 -4.26
C ALA A 97 -2.97 -6.27 -3.02
N ALA A 98 -3.29 -7.52 -2.69
CA ALA A 98 -3.98 -7.86 -1.46
C ALA A 98 -3.13 -8.80 -0.60
N GLY A 99 -3.30 -8.68 0.71
CA GLY A 99 -2.63 -9.50 1.70
C GLY A 99 -3.35 -9.46 3.04
N GLN A 100 -2.66 -9.94 4.06
CA GLN A 100 -3.13 -9.88 5.44
C GLN A 100 -1.99 -9.47 6.35
N VAL A 101 -2.33 -8.76 7.43
CA VAL A 101 -1.41 -8.52 8.53
C VAL A 101 -1.02 -9.88 9.14
N LYS A 102 0.27 -10.14 9.24
CA LYS A 102 0.81 -11.22 10.07
C LYS A 102 1.54 -10.62 11.26
N ALA A 103 1.03 -10.89 12.46
CA ALA A 103 1.79 -10.67 13.67
C ALA A 103 2.96 -11.67 13.73
N TRP A 104 4.19 -11.17 13.89
CA TRP A 104 5.30 -12.03 14.28
C TRP A 104 5.06 -12.50 15.72
N LYS A 105 4.92 -13.81 15.90
CA LYS A 105 4.95 -14.48 17.20
C LYS A 105 6.39 -14.62 17.69
#